data_AF-A0A5C7KYQ2-F1
#
_entry.id   AF-A0A5C7KYQ2-F1
#
_cell.length_a   1.000
_cell.length_b   1.000
_cell.length_c   1.000
_cell.angle_alpha   90.00
_cell.angle_beta   90.00
_cell.angle_gamma   90.00
#
_symmetry.space_group_name_H-M   'P 1'
#
loop_
_entity.id
_entity.type
_entity.pdbx_description
1 polymer ?
#
loop_
_entity_poly.entity_id
_entity_poly.type
_entity_poly.pdbx_seq_one_letter_code
_entity_poly.pdbx_strand_id
1 'polypeptide(L)'
;MKMKKLSNTGLPLSERGYGKLLSDLRKLWETGKANAQRAVTRQLLKTYWEIGGRIAEEKLTSNAGYEKAVMERLADDMRTDMTTLYRCVQFHETYKFVPESESLSWSHYRVLLTVKDSKERDFYTKEAERKHWTRDQLLKAVQGDSFGEGKKEGKSKKLPRPTGATYVFKAIVLEVVDGDTLVVDVDCGFEIKKKERIRLAGIDCPDIVTDEGKEAAEYVRNQLARVPFIMVRTTKVDINGRFLGHVFYSLDDTMDKDDIYTDGRYLNQELLDKGLARPYL
;
A
#
# COMPACT_ATOMS: atom_id res chain seq x y z
N MET A 1 -53.65 -41.76 40.55
CA MET A 1 -52.30 -41.60 39.97
C MET A 1 -52.37 -40.46 38.95
N LYS A 2 -51.94 -39.24 39.31
CA LYS A 2 -52.06 -38.04 38.46
C LYS A 2 -50.92 -38.02 37.44
N MET A 3 -51.25 -38.06 36.15
CA MET A 3 -50.29 -37.76 35.08
C MET A 3 -49.93 -36.27 35.10
N LYS A 4 -48.66 -35.95 35.37
CA LYS A 4 -48.11 -34.61 35.16
C LYS A 4 -48.03 -34.36 33.64
N LYS A 5 -48.93 -33.53 33.11
CA LYS A 5 -48.74 -32.93 31.78
C LYS A 5 -47.51 -32.01 31.86
N LEU A 6 -46.48 -32.33 31.09
CA LEU A 6 -45.37 -31.42 30.82
C LEU A 6 -45.91 -30.27 29.97
N SER A 7 -46.16 -29.12 30.59
CA SER A 7 -46.49 -27.88 29.89
C SER A 7 -45.22 -27.28 29.31
N ASN A 8 -44.85 -27.69 28.09
CA ASN A 8 -43.84 -26.97 27.31
C ASN A 8 -44.51 -25.73 26.68
N THR A 9 -44.70 -24.67 27.46
CA THR A 9 -45.22 -23.39 26.98
C THR A 9 -44.07 -22.53 26.45
N GLY A 10 -43.54 -22.92 25.28
CA GLY A 10 -42.67 -22.03 24.52
C GLY A 10 -43.51 -20.91 23.92
N LEU A 11 -43.26 -19.65 24.33
CA LEU A 11 -43.86 -18.48 23.68
C LEU A 11 -43.36 -18.40 22.22
N PRO A 12 -44.20 -17.95 21.26
CA PRO A 12 -43.77 -17.77 19.88
C PRO A 12 -42.65 -16.73 19.83
N LEU A 13 -41.60 -17.03 19.05
CA LEU A 13 -40.50 -16.10 18.82
C LEU A 13 -41.05 -14.83 18.14
N SER A 14 -40.78 -13.66 18.72
CA SER A 14 -41.08 -12.40 18.04
C SER A 14 -40.22 -12.27 16.78
N GLU A 15 -40.70 -11.53 15.79
CA GLU A 15 -39.96 -11.29 14.54
C GLU A 15 -38.55 -10.72 14.80
N ARG A 16 -38.44 -9.80 15.75
CA ARG A 16 -37.15 -9.27 16.23
C ARG A 16 -36.26 -10.34 16.87
N GLY A 17 -36.85 -11.23 17.67
CA GLY A 17 -36.14 -12.34 18.29
C GLY A 17 -35.60 -13.32 17.25
N TYR A 18 -36.39 -13.62 16.21
CA TYR A 18 -36.00 -14.52 15.13
C TYR A 18 -34.87 -13.91 14.30
N GLY A 19 -34.98 -12.62 13.97
CA GLY A 19 -33.91 -11.88 13.26
C GLY A 19 -32.58 -11.90 14.02
N LYS A 20 -32.61 -11.74 15.35
CA LYS A 20 -31.40 -11.84 16.19
C LYS A 20 -30.83 -13.26 16.17
N LEU A 21 -31.66 -14.28 16.39
CA LEU A 21 -31.24 -15.68 16.37
C LEU A 21 -30.61 -16.06 15.02
N LEU A 22 -31.24 -15.67 13.90
CA LEU A 22 -30.72 -15.93 12.57
C LEU A 22 -29.35 -15.26 12.34
N SER A 23 -29.18 -14.02 12.81
CA SER A 23 -27.90 -13.31 12.73
C SER A 23 -26.80 -14.01 13.54
N ASP A 24 -27.12 -14.43 14.77
CA ASP A 24 -26.18 -15.13 15.65
C ASP A 24 -25.79 -16.49 15.07
N LEU A 25 -26.75 -17.25 14.54
CA LEU A 25 -26.49 -18.54 13.89
C LEU A 25 -25.63 -18.38 12.63
N ARG A 26 -25.87 -17.34 11.81
CA ARG A 26 -25.02 -17.04 10.65
C ARG A 26 -23.59 -16.72 11.07
N LYS A 27 -23.40 -15.89 12.10
CA LYS A 27 -22.06 -15.57 12.63
C LYS A 27 -21.33 -16.80 13.14
N LEU A 28 -22.02 -17.66 13.90
CA LEU A 28 -21.45 -18.92 14.38
C LEU A 28 -21.03 -19.83 13.22
N TRP A 29 -21.87 -19.95 12.20
CA TRP A 29 -21.58 -20.75 11.00
C TRP A 29 -20.35 -20.24 10.25
N GLU A 30 -20.30 -18.93 9.94
CA GLU A 30 -19.19 -18.33 9.21
C GLU A 30 -17.87 -18.40 10.01
N THR A 31 -17.92 -18.18 11.32
CA THR A 31 -16.76 -18.30 12.20
C THR A 31 -16.25 -19.73 12.25
N GLY A 32 -17.14 -20.71 12.43
CA GLY A 32 -16.78 -22.13 12.44
C GLY A 32 -16.13 -22.57 11.13
N LYS A 33 -16.69 -22.16 9.99
CA LYS A 33 -16.14 -22.44 8.66
C LYS A 33 -14.76 -21.82 8.47
N ALA A 34 -14.59 -20.54 8.83
CA ALA A 34 -13.30 -19.86 8.75
C ALA A 34 -12.23 -20.55 9.61
N ASN A 35 -12.57 -20.91 10.86
CA ASN A 35 -11.65 -21.59 11.78
C ASN A 35 -11.20 -22.95 11.22
N ALA A 36 -12.14 -23.75 10.69
CA ALA A 36 -11.82 -25.03 10.07
C ALA A 36 -10.88 -24.86 8.87
N GLN A 37 -11.14 -23.87 8.02
CA GLN A 37 -10.29 -23.59 6.86
C GLN A 37 -8.87 -23.16 7.26
N ARG A 38 -8.74 -22.34 8.31
CA ARG A 38 -7.43 -21.94 8.85
C ARG A 38 -6.65 -23.14 9.39
N ALA A 39 -7.31 -24.02 10.14
CA ALA A 39 -6.70 -25.22 10.68
C ALA A 39 -6.18 -26.16 9.56
N VAL A 40 -7.01 -26.41 8.54
CA VAL A 40 -6.62 -27.20 7.36
C VAL A 40 -5.44 -26.56 6.64
N THR A 41 -5.49 -25.25 6.41
CA THR A 41 -4.43 -24.52 5.72
C THR A 41 -3.10 -24.64 6.46
N ARG A 42 -3.09 -24.38 7.77
CA ARG A 42 -1.89 -24.50 8.61
C ARG A 42 -1.28 -25.89 8.57
N GLN A 43 -2.12 -26.92 8.69
CA GLN A 43 -1.64 -28.30 8.66
C GLN A 43 -1.07 -28.68 7.30
N LEU A 44 -1.71 -28.26 6.21
CA LEU A 44 -1.20 -28.50 4.85
C LEU A 44 0.16 -27.83 4.61
N LEU A 45 0.32 -26.57 5.01
CA LEU A 45 1.60 -25.86 4.87
C LEU A 45 2.71 -26.55 5.66
N LYS A 46 2.43 -26.94 6.90
CA LYS A 46 3.37 -27.70 7.73
C LYS A 46 3.76 -29.02 7.04
N THR A 47 2.79 -29.80 6.59
CA THR A 47 3.05 -31.09 5.94
C THR A 47 3.87 -30.94 4.66
N TYR A 48 3.57 -29.97 3.80
CA TYR A 48 4.37 -29.74 2.58
C TYR A 48 5.79 -29.26 2.89
N TRP A 49 5.97 -28.44 3.92
CA TRP A 49 7.30 -28.03 4.38
C TRP A 49 8.11 -29.22 4.92
N GLU A 50 7.50 -30.09 5.73
CA GLU A 50 8.15 -31.29 6.28
C GLU A 50 8.50 -32.32 5.19
N ILE A 51 7.61 -32.56 4.21
CA ILE A 51 7.90 -33.41 3.06
C ILE A 51 9.12 -32.87 2.30
N GLY A 52 9.15 -31.56 2.04
CA GLY A 52 10.26 -30.91 1.38
C GLY A 52 11.58 -31.08 2.12
N GLY A 53 11.56 -30.86 3.43
CA GLY A 53 12.73 -31.03 4.29
C GLY A 53 13.24 -32.46 4.30
N ARG A 54 12.34 -33.44 4.46
CA ARG A 54 12.72 -34.85 4.46
C ARG A 54 13.35 -35.28 3.14
N ILE A 55 12.84 -34.82 2.00
CA ILE A 55 13.43 -35.12 0.68
C ILE A 55 14.80 -34.43 0.54
N ALA A 56 14.92 -33.17 0.97
CA ALA A 56 16.16 -32.41 0.88
C ALA A 56 17.32 -33.01 1.69
N GLU A 57 17.02 -33.68 2.82
CA GLU A 57 18.01 -34.39 3.65
C GLU A 57 18.75 -35.50 2.89
N GLU A 58 18.12 -36.12 1.90
CA GLU A 58 18.71 -37.23 1.13
C GLU A 58 19.81 -36.77 0.16
N LYS A 59 19.93 -35.46 -0.09
CA LYS A 59 20.97 -34.86 -0.96
C LYS A 59 21.13 -35.62 -2.28
N LEU A 60 19.99 -35.90 -2.93
CA LEU A 60 19.93 -36.67 -4.17
C LEU A 60 20.84 -36.06 -5.24
N THR A 61 21.61 -36.90 -5.91
CA THR A 61 22.50 -36.44 -6.98
C THR A 61 21.73 -36.22 -8.28
N SER A 62 22.02 -35.10 -8.95
CA SER A 62 21.49 -34.82 -10.30
C SER A 62 22.24 -35.60 -11.39
N ASN A 63 23.32 -36.33 -11.06
CA ASN A 63 24.08 -37.14 -12.01
C ASN A 63 23.21 -38.24 -12.63
N ALA A 64 23.36 -38.43 -13.94
CA ALA A 64 22.64 -39.44 -14.71
C ALA A 64 21.10 -39.40 -14.56
N GLY A 65 20.52 -38.27 -14.11
CA GLY A 65 19.08 -38.14 -13.88
C GLY A 65 18.55 -38.91 -12.66
N TYR A 66 19.42 -39.33 -11.73
CA TYR A 66 19.04 -40.12 -10.57
C TYR A 66 17.97 -39.45 -9.70
N GLU A 67 18.18 -38.18 -9.35
CA GLU A 67 17.20 -37.37 -8.62
C GLU A 67 15.80 -37.42 -9.26
N LYS A 68 15.72 -37.23 -10.59
CA LYS A 68 14.44 -37.27 -11.32
C LYS A 68 13.77 -38.64 -11.22
N ALA A 69 14.53 -39.72 -11.41
CA ALA A 69 14.00 -41.08 -11.32
C ALA A 69 13.47 -41.41 -9.92
N VAL A 70 14.16 -40.96 -8.86
CA VAL A 70 13.69 -41.10 -7.48
C VAL A 70 12.40 -40.30 -7.27
N MET A 71 12.35 -39.05 -7.75
CA MET A 71 11.17 -38.19 -7.61
C MET A 71 9.96 -38.73 -8.38
N GLU A 72 10.15 -39.32 -9.56
CA GLU A 72 9.09 -40.00 -10.32
C GLU A 72 8.52 -41.19 -9.53
N ARG A 73 9.40 -42.06 -9.01
CA ARG A 73 8.95 -43.20 -8.20
C ARG A 73 8.25 -42.78 -6.91
N LEU A 74 8.76 -41.77 -6.21
CA LEU A 74 8.10 -41.22 -5.03
C LEU A 74 6.72 -40.65 -5.37
N ALA A 75 6.59 -39.97 -6.50
CA ALA A 75 5.32 -39.42 -6.95
C ALA A 75 4.27 -40.53 -7.19
N ASP A 76 4.68 -41.60 -7.87
CA ASP A 76 3.83 -42.77 -8.11
C ASP A 76 3.44 -43.48 -6.81
N ASP A 77 4.41 -43.78 -5.94
CA ASP A 77 4.20 -44.48 -4.67
C ASP A 77 3.29 -43.68 -3.72
N MET A 78 3.44 -42.35 -3.71
CA MET A 78 2.61 -41.44 -2.91
C MET A 78 1.29 -41.05 -3.60
N ARG A 79 1.07 -41.47 -4.85
CA ARG A 79 -0.07 -41.07 -5.70
C ARG A 79 -0.24 -39.56 -5.77
N THR A 80 0.85 -38.85 -6.03
CA THR A 80 0.88 -37.39 -6.17
C THR A 80 1.62 -36.97 -7.43
N ASP A 81 1.57 -35.68 -7.76
CA ASP A 81 2.33 -35.17 -8.89
C ASP A 81 3.79 -34.97 -8.50
N MET A 82 4.71 -35.38 -9.37
CA MET A 82 6.15 -35.10 -9.21
C MET A 82 6.42 -33.60 -9.00
N THR A 83 5.65 -32.73 -9.67
CA THR A 83 5.75 -31.27 -9.49
C THR A 83 5.38 -30.79 -8.08
N THR A 84 4.53 -31.52 -7.36
CA THR A 84 4.18 -31.23 -5.98
C THR A 84 5.36 -31.52 -5.06
N LEU A 85 6.05 -32.66 -5.26
CA LEU A 85 7.25 -33.00 -4.48
C LEU A 85 8.38 -31.98 -4.69
N TYR A 86 8.66 -31.60 -5.93
CA TYR A 86 9.64 -30.54 -6.23
C TYR A 86 9.26 -29.21 -5.58
N ARG A 87 7.98 -28.83 -5.60
CA ARG A 87 7.50 -27.62 -4.92
C ARG A 87 7.63 -27.70 -3.40
N CYS A 88 7.46 -28.89 -2.80
CA CYS A 88 7.68 -29.08 -1.38
C CYS A 88 9.16 -28.83 -1.02
N VAL A 89 10.08 -29.41 -1.79
CA VAL A 89 11.54 -29.15 -1.63
C VAL A 89 11.84 -27.67 -1.77
N GLN A 90 11.38 -27.05 -2.85
CA GLN A 90 11.55 -25.61 -3.09
C GLN A 90 10.96 -24.77 -1.95
N PHE A 91 9.80 -25.17 -1.41
CA PHE A 91 9.13 -24.48 -0.31
C PHE A 91 9.95 -24.53 0.97
N HIS A 92 10.47 -25.71 1.33
CA HIS A 92 11.35 -25.88 2.48
C HIS A 92 12.66 -25.07 2.34
N GLU A 93 13.27 -25.07 1.15
CA GLU A 93 14.49 -24.29 0.90
C GLU A 93 14.26 -22.77 0.90
N THR A 94 13.08 -22.33 0.44
CA THR A 94 12.74 -20.90 0.35
C THR A 94 12.38 -20.32 1.72
N TYR A 95 11.66 -21.07 2.55
CA TYR A 95 11.17 -20.60 3.84
C TYR A 95 11.84 -21.37 4.98
N LYS A 96 12.69 -20.70 5.76
CA LYS A 96 13.43 -21.31 6.89
C LYS A 96 12.54 -21.91 7.98
N PHE A 97 11.31 -21.42 8.08
CA PHE A 97 10.30 -21.90 9.01
C PHE A 97 8.97 -22.01 8.26
N VAL A 98 8.06 -22.86 8.76
CA VAL A 98 6.69 -22.93 8.23
C VAL A 98 6.06 -21.54 8.32
N PRO A 99 5.61 -20.94 7.20
CA PRO A 99 4.97 -19.64 7.24
C PRO A 99 3.73 -19.63 8.14
N GLU A 100 3.60 -18.61 8.99
CA GLU A 100 2.51 -18.49 9.97
C GLU A 100 1.23 -17.85 9.40
N SER A 101 1.09 -17.80 8.07
CA SER A 101 -0.03 -17.11 7.45
C SER A 101 -1.38 -17.77 7.79
N GLU A 102 -2.30 -16.95 8.29
CA GLU A 102 -3.67 -17.39 8.58
C GLU A 102 -4.60 -17.35 7.36
N SER A 103 -4.21 -16.64 6.29
CA SER A 103 -5.06 -16.40 5.12
C SER A 103 -4.52 -16.98 3.81
N LEU A 104 -3.22 -17.26 3.73
CA LEU A 104 -2.61 -17.79 2.52
C LEU A 104 -2.57 -19.31 2.50
N SER A 105 -3.30 -19.90 1.56
CA SER A 105 -3.27 -21.35 1.29
C SER A 105 -2.06 -21.80 0.47
N TRP A 106 -1.84 -23.11 0.36
CA TRP A 106 -0.80 -23.71 -0.49
C TRP A 106 -0.81 -23.16 -1.93
N SER A 107 -2.00 -22.91 -2.49
CA SER A 107 -2.14 -22.34 -3.83
C SER A 107 -1.56 -20.93 -3.96
N HIS A 108 -1.54 -20.13 -2.88
CA HIS A 108 -0.86 -18.83 -2.84
C HIS A 108 0.65 -19.03 -2.80
N TYR A 109 1.15 -19.93 -1.95
CA TYR A 109 2.58 -20.22 -1.88
C TYR A 109 3.13 -20.79 -3.18
N ARG A 110 2.35 -21.56 -3.94
CA ARG A 110 2.73 -21.98 -5.30
C ARG A 110 3.00 -20.80 -6.25
N VAL A 111 2.28 -19.69 -6.09
CA VAL A 111 2.55 -18.45 -6.86
C VAL A 111 3.76 -17.72 -6.27
N LEU A 112 3.85 -17.60 -4.95
CA LEU A 112 4.99 -16.93 -4.30
C LEU A 112 6.33 -17.63 -4.59
N LEU A 113 6.33 -18.95 -4.75
CA LEU A 113 7.52 -19.73 -5.11
C LEU A 113 8.04 -19.44 -6.52
N THR A 114 7.23 -18.84 -7.41
CA THR A 114 7.74 -18.41 -8.73
C THR A 114 8.51 -17.10 -8.65
N VAL A 115 8.37 -16.35 -7.55
CA VAL A 115 9.04 -15.07 -7.32
C VAL A 115 10.44 -15.33 -6.76
N LYS A 116 11.47 -14.97 -7.53
CA LYS A 116 12.88 -15.22 -7.18
C LYS A 116 13.43 -14.25 -6.14
N ASP A 117 13.12 -12.96 -6.26
CA ASP A 117 13.56 -11.93 -5.33
C ASP A 117 12.82 -12.08 -3.98
N SER A 118 13.57 -12.25 -2.90
CA SER A 118 12.98 -12.41 -1.57
C SER A 118 12.20 -11.19 -1.10
N LYS A 119 12.64 -9.97 -1.46
CA LYS A 119 11.95 -8.73 -1.08
C LYS A 119 10.63 -8.58 -1.83
N GLU A 120 10.63 -8.93 -3.11
CA GLU A 120 9.42 -8.97 -3.93
C GLU A 120 8.41 -9.97 -3.40
N ARG A 121 8.89 -11.16 -3.04
CA ARG A 121 8.05 -12.22 -2.45
C ARG A 121 7.45 -11.80 -1.12
N ASP A 122 8.22 -11.14 -0.25
CA ASP A 122 7.74 -10.62 1.03
C ASP A 122 6.69 -9.51 0.84
N PHE A 123 6.89 -8.63 -0.15
CA PHE A 123 5.92 -7.61 -0.53
C PHE A 123 4.57 -8.24 -0.93
N TYR A 124 4.58 -9.18 -1.88
CA TYR A 124 3.35 -9.82 -2.33
C TYR A 124 2.69 -10.66 -1.24
N THR A 125 3.48 -11.26 -0.34
CA THR A 125 2.95 -11.99 0.82
C THR A 125 2.14 -11.05 1.71
N LYS A 126 2.72 -9.91 2.10
CA LYS A 126 2.05 -8.91 2.96
C LYS A 126 0.84 -8.28 2.29
N GLU A 127 0.94 -7.94 1.00
CA GLU A 127 -0.18 -7.36 0.26
C GLU A 127 -1.33 -8.35 0.10
N ALA A 128 -1.04 -9.62 -0.18
CA ALA A 128 -2.05 -10.66 -0.30
C ALA A 128 -2.80 -10.88 1.02
N GLU A 129 -2.09 -10.88 2.16
CA GLU A 129 -2.70 -10.99 3.48
C GLU A 129 -3.56 -9.77 3.81
N ARG A 130 -3.01 -8.56 3.59
CA ARG A 130 -3.68 -7.29 3.91
C ARG A 130 -4.95 -7.06 3.10
N LYS A 131 -4.90 -7.38 1.80
CA LYS A 131 -6.03 -7.20 0.87
C LYS A 131 -6.91 -8.44 0.75
N HIS A 132 -6.61 -9.51 1.50
CA HIS A 132 -7.27 -10.81 1.40
C HIS A 132 -7.37 -11.32 -0.05
N TRP A 133 -6.26 -11.24 -0.78
CA TRP A 133 -6.23 -11.67 -2.17
C TRP A 133 -6.49 -13.17 -2.30
N THR A 134 -7.31 -13.50 -3.29
CA THR A 134 -7.38 -14.85 -3.84
C THR A 134 -6.10 -15.18 -4.60
N ARG A 135 -5.86 -16.48 -4.82
CA ARG A 135 -4.73 -16.97 -5.63
C ARG A 135 -4.65 -16.27 -6.99
N ASP A 136 -5.79 -16.05 -7.65
CA ASP A 136 -5.85 -15.45 -8.98
C ASP A 136 -5.50 -13.95 -8.96
N GLN A 137 -5.91 -13.23 -7.91
CA GLN A 137 -5.52 -11.83 -7.72
C GLN A 137 -4.02 -11.70 -7.45
N LEU A 138 -3.48 -12.56 -6.58
CA LEU A 138 -2.04 -12.62 -6.32
C LEU A 138 -1.25 -12.94 -7.61
N LEU A 139 -1.71 -13.93 -8.39
CA LEU A 139 -1.08 -14.27 -9.67
C LEU A 139 -1.07 -13.09 -10.64
N LYS A 140 -2.20 -12.37 -10.77
CA LYS A 140 -2.28 -11.17 -11.60
C LYS A 140 -1.33 -10.08 -11.13
N ALA A 141 -1.24 -9.84 -9.82
CA ALA A 141 -0.33 -8.84 -9.25
C ALA A 141 1.15 -9.17 -9.53
N VAL A 142 1.53 -10.44 -9.36
CA VAL A 142 2.88 -10.92 -9.67
C VAL A 142 3.18 -10.81 -11.17
N GLN A 143 2.24 -11.17 -12.04
CA GLN A 143 2.40 -11.06 -13.49
C GLN A 143 2.42 -9.61 -13.99
N GLY A 144 1.73 -8.71 -13.29
CA GLY A 144 1.66 -7.28 -13.60
C GLY A 144 2.82 -6.44 -13.05
N ASP A 145 3.79 -7.05 -12.36
CA ASP A 145 4.91 -6.36 -11.70
C ASP A 145 4.47 -5.20 -10.79
N SER A 146 3.42 -5.41 -9.99
CA SER A 146 2.98 -4.40 -9.01
C SER A 146 4.04 -4.07 -7.96
N PHE A 147 5.04 -4.94 -7.77
CA PHE A 147 6.25 -4.64 -6.98
C PHE A 147 7.17 -3.63 -7.67
N GLY A 148 7.37 -3.73 -8.98
CA GLY A 148 8.06 -2.73 -9.80
C GLY A 148 7.32 -1.38 -9.82
N GLU A 149 5.99 -1.39 -9.78
CA GLU A 149 5.17 -0.17 -9.61
C GLU A 149 5.37 0.46 -8.22
N GLY A 150 5.39 -0.34 -7.15
CA GLY A 150 5.76 0.13 -5.81
C GLY A 150 7.22 0.61 -5.69
N LYS A 151 8.15 0.06 -6.49
CA LYS A 151 9.51 0.61 -6.64
C LYS A 151 9.54 1.96 -7.37
N LYS A 152 8.56 2.24 -8.24
CA LYS A 152 8.38 3.57 -8.87
C LYS A 152 7.75 4.58 -7.91
N GLU A 153 6.93 4.14 -6.95
CA GLU A 153 6.45 4.99 -5.83
C GLU A 153 7.59 5.49 -4.92
N GLY A 154 8.76 4.85 -4.95
CA GLY A 154 9.95 5.25 -4.17
C GLY A 154 10.93 6.22 -4.86
N LYS A 155 10.67 6.64 -6.11
CA LYS A 155 11.42 7.73 -6.76
C LYS A 155 10.44 8.68 -7.42
N SER A 156 9.89 9.60 -6.62
CA SER A 156 9.28 10.82 -7.15
C SER A 156 10.23 11.44 -8.18
N LYS A 157 9.67 11.91 -9.31
CA LYS A 157 10.44 12.66 -10.30
C LYS A 157 11.01 13.90 -9.59
N LYS A 158 12.33 13.95 -9.38
CA LYS A 158 12.96 15.07 -8.69
C LYS A 158 12.84 16.33 -9.55
N LEU A 159 12.03 17.28 -9.11
CA LEU A 159 11.95 18.61 -9.68
C LEU A 159 13.29 19.32 -9.45
N PRO A 160 13.87 19.97 -10.47
CA PRO A 160 15.06 20.77 -10.28
C PRO A 160 14.70 21.93 -9.34
N ARG A 161 15.41 22.06 -8.21
CA ARG A 161 15.23 23.21 -7.32
C ARG A 161 15.68 24.46 -8.07
N PRO A 162 14.82 25.48 -8.22
CA PRO A 162 15.24 26.79 -8.67
C PRO A 162 16.43 27.36 -7.88
N THR A 163 17.44 27.88 -8.58
CA THR A 163 18.62 28.52 -7.96
C THR A 163 18.78 29.99 -8.33
N GLY A 164 18.11 30.48 -9.38
CA GLY A 164 18.23 31.88 -9.80
C GLY A 164 17.51 32.83 -8.84
N ALA A 165 18.14 33.95 -8.48
CA ALA A 165 17.60 34.93 -7.53
C ALA A 165 16.49 35.84 -8.11
N THR A 166 16.19 35.74 -9.41
CA THR A 166 15.17 36.56 -10.05
C THR A 166 13.76 36.01 -9.84
N TYR A 167 12.79 36.93 -9.74
CA TYR A 167 11.36 36.63 -9.56
C TYR A 167 11.04 35.81 -8.30
N VAL A 168 11.86 35.98 -7.26
CA VAL A 168 11.69 35.40 -5.93
C VAL A 168 11.09 36.47 -5.02
N PHE A 169 9.97 36.15 -4.39
CA PHE A 169 9.24 37.07 -3.54
C PHE A 169 8.89 36.43 -2.20
N LYS A 170 8.91 37.23 -1.14
CA LYS A 170 8.30 36.87 0.14
C LYS A 170 6.79 37.00 0.00
N ALA A 171 6.03 36.04 0.49
CA ALA A 171 4.57 36.10 0.44
C ALA A 171 3.92 35.54 1.71
N ILE A 172 2.78 36.10 2.10
CA ILE A 172 1.92 35.56 3.16
C ILE A 172 0.84 34.71 2.50
N VAL A 173 0.65 33.48 2.99
CA VAL A 173 -0.41 32.60 2.48
C VAL A 173 -1.75 33.08 3.05
N LEU A 174 -2.65 33.51 2.18
CA LEU A 174 -4.00 33.93 2.56
C LEU A 174 -4.97 32.75 2.54
N GLU A 175 -4.84 31.88 1.53
CA GLU A 175 -5.76 30.77 1.31
C GLU A 175 -5.07 29.62 0.55
N VAL A 176 -5.38 28.38 0.97
CA VAL A 176 -5.09 27.17 0.20
C VAL A 176 -6.39 26.75 -0.48
N VAL A 177 -6.45 26.93 -1.80
CA VAL A 177 -7.65 26.69 -2.62
C VAL A 177 -7.83 25.19 -2.82
N ASP A 178 -6.78 24.52 -3.29
CA ASP A 178 -6.68 23.08 -3.50
C ASP A 178 -5.22 22.63 -3.27
N GLY A 179 -4.89 21.37 -3.61
CA GLY A 179 -3.57 20.78 -3.35
C GLY A 179 -2.40 21.48 -4.06
N ASP A 180 -2.65 22.25 -5.12
CA ASP A 180 -1.61 22.90 -5.91
C ASP A 180 -1.90 24.37 -6.25
N THR A 181 -2.93 24.99 -5.67
CA THR A 181 -3.27 26.39 -5.90
C THR A 181 -3.36 27.17 -4.59
N LEU A 182 -2.55 28.22 -4.49
CA LEU A 182 -2.49 29.12 -3.35
C LEU A 182 -2.96 30.52 -3.74
N VAL A 183 -3.59 31.21 -2.80
CA VAL A 183 -3.79 32.67 -2.86
C VAL A 183 -2.86 33.28 -1.83
N VAL A 184 -2.00 34.18 -2.28
CA VAL A 184 -0.94 34.76 -1.46
C VAL A 184 -0.93 36.28 -1.58
N ASP A 185 -0.46 36.94 -0.53
CA ASP A 185 -0.16 38.36 -0.52
C ASP A 185 1.35 38.54 -0.72
N VAL A 186 1.75 38.92 -1.94
CA VAL A 186 3.16 39.03 -2.35
C VAL A 186 3.71 40.38 -1.94
N ASP A 187 4.84 40.38 -1.23
CA ASP A 187 5.61 41.57 -0.92
C ASP A 187 6.43 42.00 -2.15
N CYS A 188 6.06 43.13 -2.74
CA CYS A 188 6.74 43.72 -3.90
C CYS A 188 7.80 44.76 -3.50
N GLY A 189 8.08 44.89 -2.20
CA GLY A 189 8.89 45.98 -1.64
C GLY A 189 8.12 47.29 -1.57
N PHE A 190 8.75 48.31 -0.98
CA PHE A 190 8.19 49.67 -0.86
C PHE A 190 6.78 49.73 -0.22
N GLU A 191 6.49 48.83 0.73
CA GLU A 191 5.17 48.67 1.35
C GLU A 191 4.03 48.31 0.38
N ILE A 192 4.36 47.95 -0.86
CA ILE A 192 3.40 47.51 -1.86
C ILE A 192 3.21 46.01 -1.73
N LYS A 193 1.96 45.60 -1.50
CA LYS A 193 1.56 44.20 -1.50
C LYS A 193 0.59 43.91 -2.63
N LYS A 194 0.68 42.71 -3.20
CA LYS A 194 -0.17 42.28 -4.30
C LYS A 194 -0.73 40.89 -4.03
N LYS A 195 -2.07 40.81 -3.99
CA LYS A 195 -2.78 39.54 -3.92
C LYS A 195 -2.67 38.81 -5.26
N GLU A 196 -2.13 37.60 -5.24
CA GLU A 196 -1.91 36.78 -6.44
C GLU A 196 -2.34 35.34 -6.21
N ARG A 197 -2.72 34.68 -7.31
CA ARG A 197 -3.03 33.24 -7.31
C ARG A 197 -1.88 32.48 -7.95
N ILE A 198 -1.24 31.61 -7.16
CA ILE A 198 -0.06 30.84 -7.55
C ILE A 198 -0.47 29.37 -7.72
N ARG A 199 -0.26 28.81 -8.91
CA ARG A 199 -0.36 27.37 -9.18
C ARG A 199 1.04 26.75 -9.04
N LEU A 200 1.16 25.65 -8.31
CA LEU A 200 2.44 25.00 -8.07
C LEU A 200 3.00 24.43 -9.38
N ALA A 201 4.19 24.87 -9.75
CA ALA A 201 4.87 24.45 -10.97
C ALA A 201 5.37 23.00 -10.88
N GLY A 202 5.27 22.27 -12.00
CA GLY A 202 5.85 20.94 -12.16
C GLY A 202 5.02 19.80 -11.57
N ILE A 203 3.86 20.10 -10.98
CA ILE A 203 2.99 19.11 -10.33
C ILE A 203 1.53 19.34 -10.70
N ASP A 204 0.72 18.29 -10.54
CA ASP A 204 -0.72 18.31 -10.66
C ASP A 204 -1.35 17.50 -9.53
N CYS A 205 -2.17 18.15 -8.72
CA CYS A 205 -2.91 17.50 -7.64
C CYS A 205 -4.26 16.96 -8.14
N PRO A 206 -4.79 15.89 -7.51
CA PRO A 206 -6.16 15.43 -7.77
C PRO A 206 -7.19 16.53 -7.49
N ASP A 207 -8.33 16.46 -8.17
CA ASP A 207 -9.42 17.43 -8.03
C ASP A 207 -9.92 17.50 -6.58
N ILE A 208 -10.14 18.71 -6.05
CA ILE A 208 -10.55 18.97 -4.66
C ILE A 208 -11.85 18.26 -4.26
N VAL A 209 -12.67 17.85 -5.23
CA VAL A 209 -13.90 17.08 -4.95
C VAL A 209 -13.60 15.63 -4.55
N THR A 210 -12.46 15.09 -4.98
CA THR A 210 -12.00 13.72 -4.66
C THR A 210 -11.42 13.64 -3.25
N ASP A 211 -11.42 12.46 -2.65
CA ASP A 211 -10.87 12.29 -1.30
C ASP A 211 -9.34 12.47 -1.31
N GLU A 212 -8.67 12.05 -2.38
CA GLU A 212 -7.24 12.29 -2.59
C GLU A 212 -6.93 13.79 -2.74
N GLY A 213 -7.78 14.55 -3.42
CA GLY A 213 -7.62 16.00 -3.58
C GLY A 213 -7.83 16.77 -2.27
N LYS A 214 -8.78 16.32 -1.44
CA LYS A 214 -8.98 16.87 -0.08
C LYS A 214 -7.77 16.59 0.81
N GLU A 215 -7.23 15.38 0.76
CA GLU A 215 -6.04 14.99 1.52
C GLU A 215 -4.83 15.86 1.13
N ALA A 216 -4.59 16.06 -0.16
CA ALA A 216 -3.52 16.93 -0.66
C ALA A 216 -3.69 18.39 -0.18
N ALA A 217 -4.90 18.95 -0.30
CA ALA A 217 -5.18 20.31 0.14
C ALA A 217 -5.07 20.49 1.66
N GLU A 218 -5.54 19.51 2.44
CA GLU A 218 -5.40 19.50 3.90
C GLU A 218 -3.94 19.42 4.32
N TYR A 219 -3.13 18.59 3.65
CA TYR A 219 -1.70 18.53 3.88
C TYR A 219 -1.03 19.89 3.69
N VAL A 220 -1.26 20.56 2.56
CA VAL A 220 -0.70 21.89 2.27
C VAL A 220 -1.16 22.91 3.31
N ARG A 221 -2.45 22.92 3.66
CA ARG A 221 -3.00 23.82 4.68
C ARG A 221 -2.32 23.62 6.04
N ASN A 222 -2.13 22.38 6.46
CA ASN A 222 -1.48 22.05 7.72
C ASN A 222 0.00 22.44 7.76
N GLN A 223 0.72 22.35 6.64
CA GLN A 223 2.11 22.82 6.60
C GLN A 223 2.19 24.35 6.62
N LEU A 224 1.42 25.03 5.77
CA LEU A 224 1.53 26.47 5.57
C LEU A 224 0.89 27.29 6.69
N ALA A 225 -0.08 26.73 7.44
CA ALA A 225 -0.64 27.39 8.62
C ALA A 225 0.38 27.57 9.76
N ARG A 226 1.50 26.84 9.72
CA ARG A 226 2.54 26.85 10.76
C ARG A 226 3.63 27.87 10.50
N VAL A 227 3.62 28.54 9.35
CA VAL A 227 4.70 29.43 8.94
C VAL A 227 4.21 30.86 8.75
N PRO A 228 4.97 31.87 9.17
CA PRO A 228 4.55 33.27 9.06
C PRO A 228 4.60 33.78 7.61
N PHE A 229 5.43 33.19 6.76
CA PHE A 229 5.56 33.52 5.34
C PHE A 229 6.18 32.36 4.57
N ILE A 230 6.12 32.47 3.24
CA ILE A 230 6.78 31.58 2.29
C ILE A 230 7.63 32.40 1.31
N MET A 231 8.59 31.73 0.68
CA MET A 231 9.27 32.25 -0.51
C MET A 231 8.65 31.63 -1.76
N VAL A 232 8.27 32.47 -2.72
CA VAL A 232 7.67 32.06 -3.98
C VAL A 232 8.55 32.53 -5.12
N ARG A 233 9.02 31.59 -5.95
CA ARG A 233 9.61 31.93 -7.23
C ARG A 233 8.62 31.68 -8.35
N THR A 234 8.26 32.73 -9.08
CA THR A 234 7.38 32.59 -10.25
C THR A 234 8.20 32.33 -11.52
N THR A 235 7.61 31.65 -12.49
CA THR A 235 8.29 31.29 -13.76
C THR A 235 7.60 31.89 -14.98
N LYS A 236 6.36 31.49 -15.23
CA LYS A 236 5.52 31.97 -16.32
C LYS A 236 4.06 32.08 -15.87
N VAL A 237 3.24 32.75 -16.66
CA VAL A 237 1.79 32.75 -16.50
C VAL A 237 1.22 31.58 -17.31
N ASP A 238 0.30 30.81 -16.73
CA ASP A 238 -0.40 29.74 -17.43
C ASP A 238 -1.53 30.28 -18.33
N ILE A 239 -2.14 29.40 -19.12
CA ILE A 239 -3.23 29.76 -20.04
C ILE A 239 -4.46 30.38 -19.35
N ASN A 240 -4.59 30.16 -18.03
CA ASN A 240 -5.70 30.66 -17.21
C ASN A 240 -5.32 31.95 -16.46
N GLY A 241 -4.18 32.56 -16.79
CA GLY A 241 -3.73 33.81 -16.18
C GLY A 241 -3.12 33.65 -14.79
N ARG A 242 -2.83 32.42 -14.33
CA ARG A 242 -2.24 32.16 -13.01
C ARG A 242 -0.73 32.06 -13.12
N PHE A 243 -0.01 32.56 -12.11
CA PHE A 243 1.44 32.39 -12.07
C PHE A 243 1.82 30.95 -11.68
N LEU A 244 2.68 30.31 -12.46
CA LEU A 244 3.31 29.05 -12.07
C LEU A 244 4.47 29.33 -11.11
N GLY A 245 4.37 28.80 -9.90
CA GLY A 245 5.29 29.10 -8.80
C GLY A 245 5.94 27.87 -8.15
N HIS A 246 7.18 28.05 -7.71
CA HIS A 246 7.88 27.15 -6.81
C HIS A 246 7.83 27.74 -5.40
N VAL A 247 7.36 26.96 -4.43
CA VAL A 247 7.11 27.45 -3.06
C VAL A 247 8.07 26.81 -2.07
N PHE A 248 8.69 27.65 -1.25
CA PHE A 248 9.65 27.27 -0.22
C PHE A 248 9.25 27.83 1.13
N TYR A 249 9.46 27.07 2.19
CA TYR A 249 9.10 27.45 3.55
C TYR A 249 10.00 26.78 4.58
N SER A 250 9.98 27.27 5.82
CA SER A 250 10.65 26.61 6.94
C SER A 250 9.72 26.51 8.15
N LEU A 251 9.82 25.39 8.86
CA LEU A 251 9.20 25.22 10.18
C LEU A 251 10.13 25.70 11.31
N ASP A 252 11.36 26.04 10.98
CA ASP A 252 12.32 26.71 11.86
C ASP A 252 12.13 28.23 11.68
N ASP A 253 11.69 28.90 12.75
CA ASP A 253 11.41 30.33 12.77
C ASP A 253 12.66 31.20 12.83
N THR A 254 13.85 30.60 12.92
CA THR A 254 15.13 31.31 12.89
C THR A 254 15.67 31.55 11.48
N MET A 255 15.17 30.83 10.48
CA MET A 255 15.65 30.96 9.09
C MET A 255 15.15 32.26 8.46
N ASP A 256 16.05 32.96 7.78
CA ASP A 256 15.68 34.14 7.01
C ASP A 256 15.12 33.79 5.62
N LYS A 257 14.74 34.81 4.84
CA LYS A 257 14.15 34.63 3.51
C LYS A 257 15.10 33.95 2.51
N ASP A 258 16.40 34.18 2.60
CA ASP A 258 17.38 33.71 1.63
C ASP A 258 17.76 32.25 1.97
N ASP A 259 17.86 31.92 3.25
CA ASP A 259 18.02 30.55 3.76
C ASP A 259 16.79 29.69 3.42
N ILE A 260 15.57 30.23 3.59
CA ILE A 260 14.34 29.52 3.20
C ILE A 260 14.33 29.22 1.70
N TYR A 261 14.76 30.18 0.87
CA TYR A 261 14.81 29.98 -0.57
C TYR A 261 15.88 28.96 -1.00
N THR A 262 17.02 28.91 -0.30
CA THR A 262 18.14 28.03 -0.69
C THR A 262 17.99 26.63 -0.10
N ASP A 263 17.71 26.53 1.19
CA ASP A 263 17.77 25.29 1.97
C ASP A 263 16.44 24.92 2.63
N GLY A 264 15.46 25.82 2.62
CA GLY A 264 14.12 25.56 3.12
C GLY A 264 13.39 24.43 2.39
N ARG A 265 12.32 23.93 3.01
CA ARG A 265 11.47 22.85 2.48
C ARG A 265 10.85 23.29 1.15
N TYR A 266 10.91 22.41 0.15
CA TYR A 266 10.38 22.67 -1.18
C TYR A 266 9.01 21.99 -1.36
N LEU A 267 7.93 22.77 -1.22
CA LEU A 267 6.56 22.26 -1.17
C LEU A 267 6.20 21.41 -2.39
N ASN A 268 6.55 21.85 -3.60
CA ASN A 268 6.17 21.14 -4.82
C ASN A 268 6.80 19.73 -4.86
N GLN A 269 8.08 19.62 -4.49
CA GLN A 269 8.76 18.31 -4.42
C GLN A 269 8.16 17.44 -3.33
N GLU A 270 7.87 18.04 -2.17
CA GLU A 270 7.32 17.34 -1.03
C GLU A 270 5.95 16.69 -1.32
N LEU A 271 5.10 17.35 -2.12
CA LEU A 271 3.83 16.78 -2.59
C LEU A 271 4.05 15.56 -3.50
N LEU A 272 5.09 15.57 -4.35
CA LEU A 272 5.46 14.40 -5.15
C LEU A 272 6.03 13.27 -4.27
N ASP A 273 6.89 13.61 -3.31
CA ASP A 273 7.53 12.64 -2.40
C ASP A 273 6.49 11.90 -1.53
N LYS A 274 5.37 12.57 -1.24
CA LYS A 274 4.27 12.02 -0.45
C LYS A 274 3.19 11.35 -1.29
N GLY A 275 3.31 11.34 -2.62
CA GLY A 275 2.28 10.80 -3.51
C GLY A 275 0.98 11.60 -3.54
N LEU A 276 0.99 12.85 -3.05
CA LEU A 276 -0.17 13.75 -3.02
C LEU A 276 -0.35 14.54 -4.34
N ALA A 277 0.63 14.46 -5.23
CA ALA A 277 0.60 15.04 -6.56
C ALA A 277 1.32 14.16 -7.58
N ARG A 278 1.03 14.38 -8.86
CA ARG A 278 1.73 13.76 -9.99
C ARG A 278 2.60 14.79 -10.71
N PRO A 279 3.74 14.41 -11.31
CA PRO A 279 4.56 15.37 -12.05
C PRO A 279 3.87 15.78 -13.35
N TYR A 280 3.88 17.09 -13.63
CA TYR A 280 3.35 17.70 -14.85
C TYR A 280 4.45 18.52 -15.53
N LEU A 281 4.56 18.45 -16.87
CA LEU A 281 5.58 19.13 -17.67
C LEU A 281 5.03 20.41 -18.30
#